data_AF-A0A964EDU7-F1
#
_entry.id   AF-A0A964EDU7-F1
#
_cell.length_a   1.000
_cell.length_b   1.000
_cell.length_c   1.000
_cell.angle_alpha   90.00
_cell.angle_beta   90.00
_cell.angle_gamma   90.00
#
_symmetry.space_group_name_H-M   'P 1'
#
loop_
_entity.id
_entity.type
_entity.pdbx_description
1 polymer ?
#
loop_
_entity_poly.entity_id
_entity_poly.type
_entity_poly.pdbx_seq_one_letter_code
_entity_poly.pdbx_strand_id
1 'polypeptide(L)' 'MMNLTAIPAHFDGTRIVLDEPYTLEKDMRLLVAIVVENSGEEEASEWFRASRESMARLQEDEPDYSNAVIIRANPEYRGS' A
#
# COMPACT_ATOMS: atom_id res chain seq x y z
N MET A 1 -11.98 32.41 3.13
CA MET A 1 -11.13 31.21 3.23
C MET A 1 -12.07 30.01 3.33
N MET A 2 -11.94 28.98 2.49
CA MET A 2 -12.72 27.75 2.63
C MET A 2 -12.00 26.86 3.65
N ASN A 3 -12.68 26.51 4.75
CA ASN A 3 -12.15 25.60 5.75
C ASN A 3 -12.80 24.23 5.54
N LEU A 4 -11.98 23.20 5.35
CA LEU A 4 -12.42 21.84 5.05
C LEU A 4 -12.09 20.97 6.25
N THR A 5 -13.12 20.40 6.88
CA THR A 5 -12.98 19.45 7.98
C THR A 5 -13.35 18.07 7.45
N ALA A 6 -12.43 17.12 7.52
CA ALA A 6 -12.72 15.72 7.26
C ALA A 6 -13.38 15.10 8.50
N ILE A 7 -14.54 14.49 8.34
CA ILE A 7 -15.30 13.85 9.41
C ILE A 7 -15.50 12.38 9.01
N PRO A 8 -15.07 11.41 9.83
CA PRO A 8 -15.31 9.99 9.57
C PRO A 8 -16.81 9.70 9.53
N ALA A 9 -17.20 8.82 8.60
CA ALA A 9 -18.57 8.42 8.42
C ALA A 9 -18.63 7.03 7.80
N HIS A 10 -19.68 6.27 8.12
CA HIS A 10 -19.99 5.00 7.48
C HIS A 10 -21.35 5.05 6.80
N PHE A 11 -21.56 4.13 5.85
CA PHE A 11 -22.87 3.89 5.27
C PHE A 11 -23.59 2.81 6.10
N ASP A 12 -24.75 3.15 6.68
CA ASP A 12 -25.54 2.23 7.51
C ASP A 12 -26.43 1.28 6.70
N GLY A 13 -26.31 1.30 5.37
CA GLY A 13 -27.17 0.59 4.43
C GLY A 13 -28.30 1.44 3.84
N THR A 14 -28.61 2.59 4.44
CA THR A 14 -29.67 3.51 3.97
C THR A 14 -29.16 4.94 3.81
N ARG A 15 -28.27 5.39 4.69
CA ARG A 15 -27.76 6.77 4.75
C ARG A 15 -26.31 6.80 5.21
N ILE A 16 -25.66 7.93 4.96
CA ILE A 16 -24.33 8.24 5.51
C ILE A 16 -24.53 8.71 6.96
N VAL A 17 -23.85 8.05 7.89
CA VAL A 17 -23.88 8.37 9.33
C VAL A 17 -22.50 8.87 9.72
N LEU A 18 -22.45 10.08 10.29
CA LEU A 18 -21.21 10.61 10.86
C LEU A 18 -20.86 9.81 12.12
N ASP A 19 -19.61 9.36 12.21
CA ASP A 19 -19.13 8.60 13.36
C ASP A 19 -18.92 9.50 14.58
N GLU A 20 -18.69 10.78 14.33
CA GLU A 20 -18.49 11.81 15.34
C GLU A 20 -19.61 12.88 15.27
N PRO A 21 -20.05 13.43 16.42
CA PRO A 21 -21.03 14.50 16.43
C PRO A 21 -20.53 15.74 15.68
N TYR A 22 -21.31 16.19 14.69
CA TYR A 22 -21.04 17.42 13.97
C TYR A 22 -22.34 18.14 13.60
N THR A 23 -22.39 19.44 13.83
CA THR A 23 -23.56 20.26 13.52
C THR A 23 -23.57 20.62 12.04
N LEU A 24 -24.53 20.08 11.30
CA LEU A 24 -24.78 20.45 9.90
C LEU A 24 -25.87 21.51 9.85
N GLU A 25 -25.58 22.62 9.16
CA GLU A 25 -26.60 23.61 8.84
C GLU A 25 -27.38 23.20 7.59
N LYS A 26 -28.60 23.71 7.47
CA LYS A 26 -29.42 23.50 6.27
C LYS A 26 -28.68 24.05 5.04
N ASP A 27 -28.69 23.28 3.96
CA ASP A 27 -28.07 23.62 2.67
C ASP A 27 -26.54 23.85 2.73
N MET A 28 -25.88 23.35 3.78
CA MET A 28 -24.41 23.37 3.89
C MET A 28 -23.78 22.57 2.75
N ARG A 29 -22.77 23.14 2.08
CA ARG A 29 -22.01 22.44 1.03
C ARG A 29 -21.10 21.40 1.67
N LEU A 30 -21.27 20.14 1.27
CA LEU A 30 -20.46 19.02 1.76
C LEU A 30 -19.59 18.47 0.62
N LEU A 31 -18.37 18.03 0.97
CA LEU A 31 -17.52 17.22 0.10
C LEU A 31 -17.55 15.78 0.62
N VAL A 32 -18.02 14.84 -0.20
CA VAL A 32 -18.12 13.43 0.18
C VAL A 32 -16.97 12.66 -0.48
N ALA A 33 -16.14 12.02 0.34
CA ALA A 33 -15.11 11.09 -0.11
C ALA A 33 -15.57 9.66 0.20
N ILE A 34 -15.64 8.81 -0.82
CA ILE A 34 -15.98 7.39 -0.66
C ILE A 34 -14.69 6.60 -0.56
N VAL A 35 -14.44 6.00 0.60
CA VAL A 35 -13.34 5.06 0.79
C VAL A 35 -13.85 3.69 0.33
N VAL A 36 -13.48 3.32 -0.88
CA VAL A 36 -13.60 1.94 -1.33
C VAL A 36 -12.35 1.25 -0.81
N GLU A 37 -12.52 0.23 0.02
CA GLU A 37 -11.47 -0.78 0.18
C GLU A 37 -11.34 -1.45 -1.18
N ASN A 38 -10.52 -0.87 -2.07
CA ASN A 38 -10.02 -1.63 -3.19
C ASN A 38 -9.40 -2.86 -2.54
N SER A 39 -9.89 -4.03 -2.93
CA SER A 39 -9.22 -5.30 -2.75
C SER A 39 -7.91 -5.24 -3.53
N GLY A 40 -6.99 -4.38 -3.10
CA GLY A 40 -5.62 -4.32 -3.56
C GLY A 40 -4.92 -5.65 -3.33
N GLU A 41 -5.55 -6.61 -2.65
CA GLU A 41 -5.22 -8.03 -2.73
C GLU A 41 -5.14 -8.55 -4.17
N GLU A 42 -6.03 -8.15 -5.07
CA GLU A 42 -6.02 -8.62 -6.46
C GLU A 42 -4.84 -8.00 -7.21
N GLU A 43 -4.67 -6.68 -7.12
CA GLU A 43 -3.52 -5.98 -7.71
C GLU A 43 -2.19 -6.45 -7.08
N ALA A 44 -2.12 -6.60 -5.75
CA ALA A 44 -0.94 -7.10 -5.05
C ALA A 44 -0.65 -8.56 -5.41
N SER A 45 -1.67 -9.38 -5.63
CA SER A 45 -1.50 -10.76 -6.08
C SER A 45 -0.97 -10.82 -7.51
N GLU A 46 -1.42 -9.93 -8.39
CA GLU A 46 -0.88 -9.80 -9.75
C GLU A 46 0.58 -9.33 -9.75
N TRP A 47 0.92 -8.32 -8.95
CA TRP A 47 2.31 -7.87 -8.74
C TRP A 47 3.18 -8.97 -8.14
N PHE A 48 2.66 -9.74 -7.18
CA PHE A 48 3.37 -10.85 -6.57
C PHE A 48 3.62 -11.98 -7.58
N ARG A 49 2.63 -12.31 -8.42
CA ARG A 49 2.79 -13.30 -9.50
C ARG A 49 3.83 -12.85 -10.52
N ALA A 50 3.74 -11.62 -11.01
CA ALA A 50 4.66 -11.06 -11.99
C ALA A 50 6.11 -11.01 -11.47
N SER A 51 6.31 -10.63 -10.20
CA SER A 51 7.63 -10.61 -9.58
C SER A 51 8.22 -12.02 -9.43
N ARG A 52 7.42 -13.02 -9.03
CA ARG A 52 7.86 -14.43 -8.98
C ARG A 52 8.27 -14.98 -10.33
N GLU A 53 7.47 -14.75 -11.36
CA GLU A 53 7.80 -15.17 -12.73
C GLU A 53 9.08 -14.51 -13.23
N SER A 54 9.32 -13.24 -12.88
CA SER A 54 10.55 -12.53 -13.23
C SER A 54 11.77 -13.05 -12.47
N MET A 55 11.65 -13.33 -11.17
CA MET A 55 12.74 -13.88 -10.36
C MET A 55 13.13 -15.29 -10.83
N ALA A 56 12.16 -16.12 -11.23
CA ALA A 56 12.45 -17.46 -11.73
C ALA A 56 13.35 -17.43 -12.98
N ARG A 57 13.16 -16.44 -13.87
CA ARG A 57 14.01 -16.25 -15.06
C ARG A 57 15.44 -15.80 -14.72
N LEU A 58 15.63 -15.09 -13.60
CA LEU A 58 16.95 -14.60 -13.19
C LEU A 58 17.83 -15.68 -12.56
N GLN A 59 17.24 -16.80 -12.12
CA GLN A 59 18.01 -17.94 -11.58
C GLN A 59 18.75 -18.73 -12.66
N GLU A 60 18.32 -18.67 -13.92
CA GLU A 60 18.95 -19.42 -15.02
C GLU A 60 20.36 -18.88 -15.35
N ASP A 61 20.58 -17.57 -15.17
CA ASP A 61 21.83 -16.86 -15.47
C ASP A 61 22.51 -16.32 -14.19
N GLU A 62 22.30 -16.96 -13.03
CA GLU A 62 22.85 -16.50 -11.77
C GLU A 62 24.39 -16.69 -11.73
N PRO A 63 25.19 -15.62 -11.61
CA PRO A 63 26.65 -15.75 -11.49
C PRO A 63 27.04 -16.33 -10.14
N ASP A 64 28.20 -16.99 -10.07
CA ASP A 64 28.71 -17.54 -8.81
C ASP A 64 29.00 -16.41 -7.80
N TYR A 65 28.26 -16.41 -6.68
CA TYR A 65 28.45 -15.50 -5.54
C TYR A 65 29.15 -16.18 -4.35
N SER A 66 29.80 -17.32 -4.56
CA SER A 66 30.57 -18.00 -3.52
C SER A 66 31.74 -17.14 -3.02
N ASN A 67 32.29 -17.50 -1.86
CA ASN A 67 33.47 -16.82 -1.33
C ASN A 67 34.69 -16.89 -2.27
N ALA A 68 34.68 -17.80 -3.26
CA ALA A 68 35.74 -17.93 -4.25
C ALA A 68 35.84 -16.73 -5.20
N VAL A 69 34.76 -15.96 -5.39
CA VAL A 69 34.77 -14.75 -6.25
C VAL A 69 35.09 -13.46 -5.49
N ILE A 70 35.40 -13.53 -4.20
CA ILE A 70 35.72 -12.35 -3.38
C ILE A 70 37.11 -11.80 -3.76
N ILE A 71 37.13 -10.60 -4.34
CA ILE A 71 38.38 -9.88 -4.70
C ILE A 71 39.11 -9.35 -3.46
N ARG A 72 38.38 -8.87 -2.46
CA ARG A 72 38.93 -8.40 -1.18
C ARG A 72 37.94 -8.62 -0.06
N ALA A 73 38.36 -9.33 0.98
CA ALA A 73 37.56 -9.53 2.17
C ALA A 73 37.35 -8.21 2.92
N ASN A 74 36.11 -7.95 3.33
CA ASN A 74 35.77 -6.86 4.24
C ASN A 74 35.75 -7.41 5.68
N PRO A 75 36.76 -7.11 6.53
CA PRO A 75 36.85 -7.67 7.88
C PRO A 75 35.79 -7.10 8.85
N GLU A 76 35.16 -5.98 8.49
CA GLU A 76 34.06 -5.39 9.26
C GLU A 76 32.69 -5.95 8.84
N TYR A 77 32.65 -6.81 7.81
CA TYR A 77 31.43 -7.45 7.36
C TYR A 77 30.93 -8.41 8.43
N ARG A 78 29.92 -7.97 9.17
CA ARG A 78 29.16 -8.80 10.11
C ARG A 78 28.16 -9.59 9.28
N GLY A 79 28.60 -10.70 8.68
CA GLY A 79 27.65 -11.66 8.10
C GLY A 79 26.59 -12.00 9.15
N SER A 80 25.32 -11.99 8.74
CA SER A 80 24.18 -12.42 9.56
C SER A 80 24.24 -13.90 9.88
#